data_AF-A0A0C2Y5Z4-F1
#
_entry.id   AF-A0A0C2Y5Z4-F1
#
_cell.length_a   1.000
_cell.length_b   1.000
_cell.length_c   1.000
_cell.angle_alpha   90.00
_cell.angle_beta   90.00
_cell.angle_gamma   90.00
#
_symmetry.space_group_name_H-M   'P 1'
#
loop_
_entity.id
_entity.type
_entity.pdbx_description
1 polymer ?
#
loop_
_entity_poly.entity_id
_entity_poly.type
_entity_poly.pdbx_seq_one_letter_code
_entity_poly.pdbx_strand_id
1 'polypeptide(L)'
;MASSEQITLNDPHPPQANAIEAFNILLPTIKAEIVKSRHHWDKHEPRMWRRASGLDDKHLVAFKIEEDLVEIRSAPTSYGTIIFGKIRLPAVNDEEGEGFVHVRIHDPPNRGAEDVRFHSLFTDEIRKDADTPPNDFRAIQTKDKPLEFFNE
;
A
#
# COMPACT_ATOMS: atom_id res chain seq x y z
N MET A 1 9.88 12.53 10.26
CA MET A 1 8.94 12.68 9.13
C MET A 1 9.77 13.00 7.91
N ALA A 2 9.65 12.23 6.84
CA ALA A 2 10.37 12.52 5.60
C ALA A 2 9.39 13.21 4.65
N SER A 3 9.71 14.44 4.25
CA SER A 3 8.97 15.15 3.20
C SER A 3 9.38 14.62 1.83
N SER A 4 8.47 14.70 0.85
CA SER A 4 8.70 14.30 -0.55
C SER A 4 9.87 15.02 -1.22
N GLU A 5 10.31 16.16 -0.68
CA GLU A 5 11.36 17.01 -1.25
C GLU A 5 12.78 16.41 -1.16
N GLN A 6 12.99 15.26 -0.50
CA GLN A 6 14.34 14.70 -0.28
C GLN A 6 14.49 13.20 -0.55
N ILE A 7 13.46 12.52 -1.06
CA ILE A 7 13.50 11.06 -1.26
C ILE A 7 13.41 10.75 -2.75
N THR A 8 14.52 10.32 -3.34
CA THR A 8 14.56 9.76 -4.69
C THR A 8 14.31 8.25 -4.61
N LEU A 9 13.11 7.81 -4.99
CA LEU A 9 12.80 6.40 -5.14
C LEU A 9 13.58 5.80 -6.31
N ASN A 10 14.07 4.58 -6.14
CA ASN A 10 14.59 3.80 -7.26
C ASN A 10 13.49 3.47 -8.29
N ASP A 11 13.91 2.92 -9.43
CA ASP A 11 12.97 2.44 -10.45
C ASP A 11 12.09 1.30 -9.90
N PRO A 12 10.83 1.19 -10.34
CA PRO A 12 9.97 0.08 -9.96
C PRO A 12 10.58 -1.26 -10.41
N HIS A 13 10.60 -2.23 -9.50
CA HIS A 13 11.13 -3.55 -9.78
C HIS A 13 10.39 -4.66 -9.00
N PRO A 14 10.49 -5.94 -9.42
CA PRO A 14 9.96 -7.06 -8.64
C PRO A 14 10.60 -7.13 -7.25
N PRO A 15 9.90 -7.68 -6.23
CA PRO A 15 10.43 -7.75 -4.88
C PRO A 15 11.67 -8.62 -4.79
N GLN A 16 12.67 -8.13 -4.06
CA GLN A 16 13.87 -8.87 -3.69
C GLN A 16 13.63 -9.60 -2.35
N ALA A 17 14.47 -10.58 -2.02
CA ALA A 17 14.31 -11.44 -0.85
C ALA A 17 14.18 -10.66 0.48
N ASN A 18 14.97 -9.59 0.65
CA ASN A 18 14.90 -8.71 1.81
C ASN A 18 13.55 -7.98 1.94
N ALA A 19 12.99 -7.50 0.82
CA ALA A 19 11.67 -6.88 0.83
C ALA A 19 10.57 -7.91 1.16
N ILE A 20 10.64 -9.11 0.56
CA ILE A 20 9.70 -10.20 0.87
C ILE A 20 9.73 -10.52 2.37
N GLU A 21 10.91 -10.65 2.96
CA GLU A 21 11.08 -10.87 4.40
C GLU A 21 10.46 -9.76 5.24
N ALA A 22 10.78 -8.49 4.93
CA ALA A 22 10.24 -7.33 5.63
C ALA A 22 8.70 -7.24 5.56
N PHE A 23 8.13 -7.50 4.39
CA PHE A 23 6.68 -7.52 4.19
C PHE A 23 6.01 -8.71 4.88
N ASN A 24 6.67 -9.87 4.97
CA ASN A 24 6.15 -11.03 5.68
C ASN A 24 6.08 -10.78 7.19
N ILE A 25 7.07 -10.09 7.76
CA ILE A 25 7.05 -9.73 9.19
C ILE A 25 5.90 -8.80 9.50
N LEU A 26 5.63 -7.84 8.61
CA LEU A 26 4.52 -6.92 8.74
C LEU A 26 3.19 -7.47 8.21
N LEU A 27 3.14 -8.67 7.64
CA LEU A 27 1.94 -9.21 7.01
C LEU A 27 0.71 -9.17 7.94
N PRO A 28 0.78 -9.61 9.22
CA PRO A 28 -0.36 -9.50 10.13
C PRO A 28 -0.80 -8.05 10.35
N THR A 29 0.15 -7.12 10.50
CA THR A 29 -0.12 -5.68 10.70
C THR A 29 -0.74 -5.05 9.46
N ILE A 30 -0.22 -5.32 8.26
CA ILE A 30 -0.75 -4.81 7.00
C ILE A 30 -2.21 -5.27 6.83
N LYS A 31 -2.49 -6.55 7.07
CA LYS A 31 -3.87 -7.08 6.99
C LYS A 31 -4.79 -6.39 8.00
N ALA A 32 -4.34 -6.19 9.23
CA ALA A 32 -5.12 -5.49 10.25
C ALA A 32 -5.40 -4.03 9.88
N GLU A 33 -4.40 -3.31 9.35
CA GLU A 33 -4.56 -1.90 8.94
C GLU A 33 -5.43 -1.75 7.68
N ILE A 34 -5.41 -2.70 6.75
CA ILE A 34 -6.35 -2.75 5.61
C ILE A 34 -7.79 -2.85 6.11
N VAL A 35 -8.05 -3.82 7.00
CA VAL A 35 -9.39 -4.03 7.57
C VAL A 35 -9.84 -2.81 8.37
N LYS A 36 -8.96 -2.27 9.23
CA LYS A 36 -9.24 -1.05 10.00
C LYS A 36 -9.53 0.14 9.10
N SER A 37 -8.73 0.35 8.04
CA SER A 37 -8.95 1.40 7.04
C SER A 37 -10.31 1.25 6.38
N ARG A 38 -10.66 0.05 5.92
CA ARG A 38 -11.97 -0.26 5.36
C ARG A 38 -13.11 0.12 6.30
N HIS A 39 -13.11 -0.39 7.54
CA HIS A 39 -14.17 -0.11 8.52
C HIS A 39 -14.27 1.37 8.91
N HIS A 40 -13.15 2.10 8.88
CA HIS A 40 -13.14 3.54 9.09
C HIS A 40 -13.85 4.23 7.93
N TRP A 41 -13.40 4.00 6.71
CA TRP A 41 -13.93 4.67 5.53
C TRP A 41 -15.35 4.27 5.17
N ASP A 42 -15.79 3.04 5.44
CA ASP A 42 -17.19 2.62 5.26
C ASP A 42 -18.16 3.50 6.07
N LYS A 43 -17.70 4.20 7.11
CA LYS A 43 -18.50 5.14 7.91
C LYS A 43 -18.41 6.60 7.44
N HIS A 44 -17.35 6.96 6.72
CA HIS A 44 -17.01 8.35 6.41
C HIS A 44 -17.07 8.67 4.91
N GLU A 45 -16.55 7.77 4.08
CA GLU A 45 -16.56 7.85 2.62
C GLU A 45 -16.57 6.43 2.02
N PRO A 46 -17.74 5.77 1.91
CA PRO A 46 -17.86 4.38 1.46
C PRO A 46 -17.31 4.13 0.04
N ARG A 47 -17.11 5.19 -0.73
CA ARG A 47 -16.50 5.11 -2.07
C ARG A 47 -15.04 4.65 -2.01
N MET A 48 -14.33 4.93 -0.92
CA MET A 48 -12.91 4.62 -0.75
C MET A 48 -12.57 3.13 -0.97
N TRP A 49 -13.40 2.23 -0.44
CA TRP A 49 -13.23 0.78 -0.57
C TRP A 49 -14.28 0.15 -1.48
N ARG A 50 -14.85 0.91 -2.44
CA ARG A 50 -15.95 0.46 -3.31
C ARG A 50 -15.65 -0.87 -4.02
N ARG A 51 -14.40 -1.05 -4.49
CA ARG A 51 -13.94 -2.28 -5.18
C ARG A 51 -13.91 -3.52 -4.28
N ALA A 52 -14.01 -3.37 -2.96
CA ALA A 52 -14.12 -4.45 -1.99
C ALA A 52 -15.52 -4.55 -1.33
N SER A 53 -16.51 -3.78 -1.78
CA SER A 53 -17.83 -3.71 -1.14
C SER A 53 -18.56 -5.05 -1.02
N GLY A 54 -18.35 -5.97 -1.96
CA GLY A 54 -18.92 -7.32 -1.96
C GLY A 54 -18.10 -8.39 -1.23
N LEU A 55 -16.95 -8.03 -0.66
CA LEU A 55 -16.02 -8.99 -0.04
C LEU A 55 -16.11 -8.91 1.50
N ASP A 56 -16.01 -10.05 2.19
CA ASP A 56 -15.71 -10.01 3.61
C ASP A 56 -14.21 -9.78 3.86
N ASP A 57 -13.88 -9.37 5.08
CA ASP A 57 -12.51 -9.01 5.46
C ASP A 57 -11.52 -10.15 5.24
N LYS A 58 -11.92 -11.41 5.48
CA LYS A 58 -11.00 -12.55 5.35
C LYS A 58 -10.61 -12.78 3.90
N HIS A 59 -11.56 -12.65 2.98
CA HIS A 59 -11.28 -12.75 1.54
C HIS A 59 -10.49 -11.54 1.05
N LEU A 60 -10.81 -10.33 1.52
CA LEU A 60 -10.08 -9.11 1.15
C LEU A 60 -8.59 -9.23 1.48
N VAL A 61 -8.25 -9.79 2.65
CA VAL A 61 -6.86 -9.91 3.12
C VAL A 61 -6.27 -11.32 2.92
N ALA A 62 -6.79 -12.12 1.99
CA ALA A 62 -6.31 -13.49 1.75
C ALA A 62 -4.97 -13.59 1.00
N PHE A 63 -4.37 -12.45 0.61
CA PHE A 63 -3.12 -12.40 -0.15
C PHE A 63 -1.91 -12.98 0.60
N LYS A 64 -0.90 -13.41 -0.16
CA LYS A 64 0.41 -13.89 0.30
C LYS A 64 1.53 -13.05 -0.30
N ILE A 65 2.55 -12.70 0.49
CA ILE A 65 3.61 -11.79 0.03
C ILE A 65 4.39 -12.39 -1.15
N GLU A 66 4.66 -13.70 -1.12
CA GLU A 66 5.43 -14.40 -2.15
C GLU A 66 4.76 -14.39 -3.52
N GLU A 67 3.44 -14.28 -3.57
CA GLU A 67 2.62 -14.35 -4.79
C GLU A 67 2.08 -12.98 -5.20
N ASP A 68 1.77 -12.13 -4.22
CA ASP A 68 0.97 -10.92 -4.41
C ASP A 68 1.75 -9.62 -4.22
N LEU A 69 2.94 -9.63 -3.62
CA LEU A 69 3.83 -8.45 -3.67
C LEU A 69 4.45 -8.40 -5.08
N VAL A 70 3.89 -7.59 -5.97
CA VAL A 70 4.24 -7.65 -7.40
C VAL A 70 5.31 -6.64 -7.82
N GLU A 71 5.41 -5.53 -7.09
CA GLU A 71 6.30 -4.42 -7.42
C GLU A 71 6.69 -3.69 -6.14
N ILE A 72 7.96 -3.31 -6.04
CA ILE A 72 8.48 -2.47 -4.97
C ILE A 72 9.26 -1.29 -5.51
N ARG A 73 9.34 -0.25 -4.68
CA ARG A 73 10.30 0.84 -4.81
C ARG A 73 10.86 1.14 -3.44
N SER A 74 12.09 1.62 -3.38
CA SER A 74 12.74 1.93 -2.13
C SER A 74 13.59 3.18 -2.24
N ALA A 75 13.86 3.78 -1.09
CA ALA A 75 14.83 4.85 -0.99
C ALA A 75 15.53 4.82 0.37
N PRO A 76 16.85 5.09 0.38
CA PRO A 76 17.59 5.24 1.62
C PRO A 76 17.18 6.53 2.33
N THR A 77 17.25 6.49 3.65
CA THR A 77 17.06 7.62 4.57
C THR A 77 18.19 7.64 5.59
N SER A 78 18.29 8.69 6.40
CA SER A 78 19.27 8.77 7.48
C SER A 78 19.12 7.68 8.55
N TYR A 79 17.95 7.03 8.64
CA TYR A 79 17.61 6.07 9.70
C TYR A 79 17.13 4.73 9.17
N GLY A 80 17.44 4.38 7.91
CA GLY A 80 17.04 3.12 7.29
C GLY A 80 16.57 3.28 5.86
N THR A 81 15.81 2.32 5.38
CA THR A 81 15.24 2.29 4.03
C THR A 81 13.73 2.38 4.13
N ILE A 82 13.13 3.28 3.37
CA ILE A 82 11.68 3.26 3.16
C ILE A 82 11.44 2.33 1.97
N ILE A 83 10.48 1.41 2.13
CA ILE A 83 10.09 0.48 1.08
C ILE A 83 8.60 0.68 0.83
N PHE A 84 8.27 0.90 -0.43
CA PHE A 84 6.93 0.91 -0.97
C PHE A 84 6.67 -0.43 -1.63
N GLY A 85 5.49 -1.01 -1.40
CA GLY A 85 5.07 -2.25 -2.01
C GLY A 85 3.69 -2.13 -2.62
N LYS A 86 3.55 -2.60 -3.86
CA LYS A 86 2.28 -2.83 -4.54
C LYS A 86 1.87 -4.28 -4.28
N ILE A 87 0.84 -4.46 -3.47
CA ILE A 87 0.31 -5.77 -3.08
C ILE A 87 -0.99 -6.00 -3.82
N ARG A 88 -1.07 -7.07 -4.59
CA ARG A 88 -2.29 -7.52 -5.25
C ARG A 88 -3.28 -8.05 -4.22
N LEU A 89 -4.56 -7.77 -4.43
CA LEU A 89 -5.66 -8.34 -3.65
C LEU A 89 -6.37 -9.38 -4.52
N PRO A 90 -6.10 -10.69 -4.38
CA PRO A 90 -6.61 -11.72 -5.30
C PRO A 90 -8.14 -11.79 -5.40
N ALA A 91 -8.83 -11.39 -4.33
CA ALA A 91 -10.29 -11.37 -4.28
C ALA A 91 -10.91 -10.18 -5.03
N VAL A 92 -10.11 -9.17 -5.41
CA VAL A 92 -10.58 -8.01 -6.16
C VAL A 92 -10.22 -8.20 -7.63
N ASN A 93 -11.25 -8.53 -8.42
CA ASN A 93 -11.19 -8.59 -9.87
C ASN A 93 -12.56 -8.18 -10.43
N ASP A 94 -12.71 -6.89 -10.72
CA ASP A 94 -13.95 -6.27 -11.19
C ASP A 94 -13.80 -5.75 -12.63
N GLU A 95 -14.69 -4.88 -13.08
CA GLU A 95 -14.63 -4.30 -14.44
C GLU A 95 -13.35 -3.47 -14.68
N GLU A 96 -12.69 -2.98 -13.61
CA GLU A 96 -11.39 -2.30 -13.66
C GLU A 96 -10.20 -3.28 -13.58
N GLY A 97 -10.47 -4.60 -13.55
CA GLY A 97 -9.47 -5.67 -13.49
C GLY A 97 -8.99 -5.98 -12.07
N GLU A 98 -7.74 -6.41 -11.94
CA GLU A 98 -7.14 -6.74 -10.64
C GLU A 98 -7.04 -5.51 -9.71
N GLY A 99 -7.22 -5.73 -8.40
CA GLY A 99 -7.06 -4.71 -7.38
C GLY A 99 -5.70 -4.76 -6.67
N PHE A 100 -5.14 -3.60 -6.35
CA PHE A 100 -3.87 -3.48 -5.65
C PHE A 100 -3.95 -2.46 -4.51
N VAL A 101 -3.26 -2.71 -3.40
CA VAL A 101 -3.01 -1.71 -2.36
C VAL A 101 -1.54 -1.33 -2.39
N HIS A 102 -1.26 -0.05 -2.18
CA HIS A 102 0.12 0.40 -1.99
C HIS A 102 0.38 0.59 -0.50
N VAL A 103 1.45 -0.02 -0.02
CA VAL A 103 1.85 -0.02 1.38
C VAL A 103 3.22 0.60 1.50
N ARG A 104 3.41 1.44 2.51
CA ARG A 104 4.72 1.97 2.88
C ARG A 104 5.17 1.37 4.20
N ILE A 105 6.39 0.86 4.22
CA ILE A 105 7.06 0.34 5.41
C ILE A 105 8.42 1.03 5.59
N HIS A 106 8.96 0.95 6.80
CA HIS A 106 10.28 1.46 7.13
C HIS A 106 11.13 0.34 7.73
N ASP A 107 12.28 0.09 7.11
CA ASP A 107 13.26 -0.92 7.49
C ASP A 107 14.53 -0.25 8.06
N PRO A 108 14.73 -0.22 9.38
CA PRO A 108 15.87 0.46 10.01
C PRO A 108 17.20 -0.30 9.84
N PRO A 109 18.36 0.38 9.93
CA PRO A 109 19.65 -0.24 9.71
C PRO A 109 20.08 -1.06 10.94
N ASN A 110 20.76 -2.19 10.70
CA ASN A 110 21.52 -2.97 11.69
C ASN A 110 20.74 -3.49 12.91
N ARG A 111 19.43 -3.72 12.78
CA ARG A 111 18.68 -4.50 13.76
C ARG A 111 17.92 -5.57 13.01
N GLY A 112 17.81 -6.76 13.59
CA GLY A 112 17.16 -7.90 12.93
C GLY A 112 15.78 -7.54 12.39
N ALA A 113 15.26 -8.38 11.50
CA ALA A 113 14.03 -8.11 10.76
C ALA A 113 12.79 -7.81 11.65
N GLU A 114 12.88 -8.02 12.97
CA GLU A 114 11.89 -7.65 14.00
C GLU A 114 11.63 -6.13 14.15
N ASP A 115 12.48 -5.25 13.60
CA ASP A 115 12.35 -3.80 13.75
C ASP A 115 11.66 -3.09 12.57
N VAL A 116 11.20 -3.84 11.55
CA VAL A 116 10.48 -3.28 10.40
C VAL A 116 9.14 -2.71 10.87
N ARG A 117 8.80 -1.49 10.43
CA ARG A 117 7.59 -0.77 10.87
C ARG A 117 6.65 -0.49 9.70
N PHE A 118 5.37 -0.80 9.91
CA PHE A 118 4.32 -0.29 9.03
C PHE A 118 4.24 1.23 9.15
N HIS A 119 4.16 1.93 8.03
CA HIS A 119 3.98 3.38 8.00
C HIS A 119 2.55 3.73 7.60
N SER A 120 2.13 3.34 6.39
CA SER A 120 0.85 3.74 5.87
C SER A 120 0.35 2.93 4.68
N LEU A 121 -0.96 3.10 4.41
CA LEU A 121 -1.65 2.65 3.20
C LEU A 121 -1.90 3.87 2.33
N PHE A 122 -1.72 3.71 1.03
CA PHE A 122 -2.11 4.73 0.07
C PHE A 122 -3.62 4.71 -0.16
N THR A 123 -4.21 5.88 0.00
CA THR A 123 -5.54 6.24 -0.49
C THR A 123 -5.39 7.36 -1.50
N ASP A 124 -6.30 7.43 -2.47
CA ASP A 124 -6.24 8.41 -3.55
C ASP A 124 -7.52 9.24 -3.56
N GLU A 125 -7.38 10.54 -3.37
CA GLU A 125 -8.44 11.52 -3.56
C GLU A 125 -8.35 12.04 -5.00
N ILE A 126 -9.13 11.44 -5.90
CA ILE A 126 -9.09 11.80 -7.32
C ILE A 126 -9.75 13.17 -7.50
N ARG A 127 -8.99 14.10 -8.07
CA ARG A 127 -9.42 15.47 -8.38
C ARG A 127 -9.22 15.72 -9.87
N LYS A 128 -10.10 16.53 -10.47
CA LYS A 128 -9.90 17.01 -11.86
C LYS A 128 -8.79 18.06 -11.90
N ASP A 129 -8.85 18.98 -10.95
CA ASP A 129 -7.90 20.08 -10.76
C ASP A 129 -7.66 20.30 -9.25
N ALA A 130 -6.50 20.86 -8.89
CA ALA A 130 -6.10 21.07 -7.51
C ALA A 130 -7.12 21.89 -6.69
N ASP A 131 -7.81 22.82 -7.35
CA ASP A 131 -8.79 23.73 -6.75
C ASP A 131 -10.22 23.15 -6.67
N THR A 132 -10.43 21.92 -7.17
CA THR A 132 -11.73 21.26 -7.15
C THR A 132 -11.84 20.23 -6.03
N PRO A 133 -13.02 20.08 -5.41
CA PRO A 133 -13.27 18.97 -4.49
C PRO A 133 -13.00 17.62 -5.15
N PRO A 134 -12.53 16.61 -4.41
CA PRO A 134 -12.38 15.25 -4.93
C PRO A 134 -13.67 14.74 -5.57
N ASN A 135 -13.54 14.21 -6.78
CA ASN A 135 -14.66 13.61 -7.51
C ASN A 135 -14.84 12.12 -7.18
N ASP A 136 -13.77 11.44 -6.75
CA ASP A 136 -13.75 10.03 -6.37
C ASP A 136 -12.66 9.77 -5.32
N PHE A 137 -12.80 8.66 -4.60
CA PHE A 137 -11.88 8.23 -3.56
C PHE A 137 -11.59 6.75 -3.75
N ARG A 138 -10.32 6.33 -3.72
CA ARG A 138 -9.97 4.90 -3.83
C ARG A 138 -8.77 4.49 -3.00
N ALA A 139 -8.93 3.41 -2.24
CA ALA A 139 -7.83 2.70 -1.57
C ALA A 139 -7.27 1.56 -2.44
N ILE A 140 -8.11 0.97 -3.30
CA ILE A 140 -7.74 -0.13 -4.19
C ILE A 140 -7.44 0.41 -5.59
N GLN A 141 -6.17 0.37 -5.94
CA GLN A 141 -5.60 0.87 -7.17
C GLN A 141 -5.72 -0.15 -8.30
N THR A 142 -5.65 0.34 -9.54
CA THR A 142 -5.51 -0.47 -10.75
C THR A 142 -4.04 -0.84 -10.97
N LYS A 143 -3.79 -1.82 -11.85
CA LYS A 143 -2.44 -2.33 -12.14
C LYS A 143 -1.47 -1.25 -12.62
N ASP A 144 -1.98 -0.32 -13.41
CA ASP A 144 -1.25 0.78 -14.05
C ASP A 144 -0.98 1.98 -13.12
N LYS A 145 -1.62 2.05 -11.95
CA LYS A 145 -1.32 3.09 -10.97
C LYS A 145 0.16 2.94 -10.54
N PRO A 146 1.01 3.95 -10.76
CA PRO A 146 2.42 3.85 -10.40
C PRO A 146 2.58 3.82 -8.88
N LEU A 147 3.59 3.08 -8.42
CA LEU A 147 4.00 3.11 -7.03
C LEU A 147 4.82 4.38 -6.81
N GLU A 148 4.21 5.43 -6.29
CA GLU A 148 4.85 6.73 -6.06
C GLU A 148 5.03 7.00 -4.57
N PHE A 149 5.75 8.08 -4.25
CA PHE A 149 5.91 8.48 -2.87
C PHE A 149 4.58 8.98 -2.30
N PHE A 150 4.18 8.44 -1.14
CA PHE A 150 3.04 8.92 -0.36
C PHE A 150 3.37 8.94 1.14
N ASN A 151 2.68 9.81 1.87
CA ASN A 151 2.98 10.17 3.26
C ASN A 151 1.86 9.87 4.26
N GLU A 152 0.72 9.36 3.79
CA GLU A 152 -0.57 9.40 4.51
C GLU A 152 -0.57 8.83 5.91
#